data_AF-A0A7X7BK97-F1
#
_entry.id   AF-A0A7X7BK97-F1
#
_cell.length_a   1.000
_cell.length_b   1.000
_cell.length_c   1.000
_cell.angle_alpha   90.00
_cell.angle_beta   90.00
_cell.angle_gamma   90.00
#
_symmetry.space_group_name_H-M   'P 1'
#
loop_
_entity.id
_entity.type
_entity.pdbx_description
1 polymer ?
#
loop_
_entity_poly.entity_id
_entity_poly.type
_entity_poly.pdbx_seq_one_letter_code
_entity_poly.pdbx_strand_id
1 'polypeptide(L)'
;LIYLEVEDVAKITIIHGTTGDKITIHNSEDIKHLVDNLNNISIHKLEINLHKGFNYYISLYDNDGNVIEGFAFTDKRVSNKDFSFSVFKGKLDTQYIEYLYTIYPKDK
;
A
#
# COMPACT_ATOMS: atom_id res chain seq x y z
N LEU A 1 -2.37 -3.96 -11.33
CA LEU A 1 -1.93 -2.68 -10.73
C LEU A 1 -1.39 -1.82 -11.87
N ILE A 2 -1.35 -0.50 -11.71
CA ILE A 2 -0.41 0.31 -12.51
C ILE A 2 0.99 -0.18 -12.12
N TYR A 3 1.86 -0.42 -13.09
CA TYR A 3 3.25 -0.76 -12.79
C TYR A 3 3.94 0.49 -12.25
N LEU A 4 4.59 0.38 -11.09
CA LEU A 4 5.23 1.48 -10.38
C LEU A 4 6.75 1.35 -10.51
N GLU A 5 7.44 2.38 -10.97
CA GLU A 5 8.90 2.44 -10.88
C GLU A 5 9.29 2.82 -9.44
N VAL A 6 10.30 2.16 -8.89
CA VAL A 6 10.76 2.41 -7.51
C VAL A 6 11.29 3.83 -7.38
N GLU A 7 11.97 4.31 -8.43
CA GLU A 7 12.62 5.61 -8.51
C GLU A 7 11.63 6.78 -8.47
N ASP A 8 10.36 6.54 -8.85
CA ASP A 8 9.31 7.55 -8.79
C ASP A 8 8.77 7.75 -7.37
N VAL A 9 9.03 6.82 -6.45
CA VAL A 9 8.47 6.82 -5.09
C VAL A 9 9.48 7.36 -4.08
N ALA A 10 9.23 8.55 -3.56
CA ALA A 10 10.08 9.20 -2.56
C ALA A 10 9.67 8.91 -1.11
N LYS A 11 8.40 8.54 -0.89
CA LYS A 11 7.83 8.29 0.43
C LYS A 11 6.65 7.35 0.34
N ILE A 12 6.49 6.50 1.35
CA ILE A 12 5.30 5.68 1.55
C ILE A 12 4.69 6.02 2.91
N THR A 13 3.36 6.09 2.98
CA THR A 13 2.64 6.06 4.25
C THR A 13 1.76 4.84 4.34
N ILE A 14 1.71 4.21 5.50
CA ILE A 14 0.86 3.03 5.76
C ILE A 14 -0.02 3.33 6.98
N ILE A 15 -1.33 3.19 6.82
CA ILE A 15 -2.32 3.29 7.91
C ILE A 15 -2.85 1.88 8.22
N HIS A 16 -2.75 1.46 9.48
CA HIS A 16 -3.28 0.18 9.94
C HIS A 16 -4.79 0.34 10.19
N GLY A 17 -5.62 -0.42 9.50
CA GLY A 17 -7.08 -0.23 9.52
C GLY A 17 -7.75 -0.64 10.83
N THR A 18 -7.13 -1.53 11.64
CA THR A 18 -7.61 -1.85 12.99
C THR A 18 -7.22 -0.83 14.05
N THR A 19 -5.95 -0.41 14.11
CA THR A 19 -5.46 0.47 15.19
C THR A 19 -5.53 1.96 14.84
N GLY A 20 -5.61 2.30 13.55
CA GLY A 20 -5.46 3.66 13.05
C GLY A 20 -4.00 4.15 13.02
N ASP A 21 -3.04 3.33 13.44
CA ASP A 21 -1.63 3.71 13.48
C ASP A 21 -1.12 4.02 12.07
N LYS A 22 -0.47 5.16 11.93
CA LYS A 22 0.17 5.58 10.69
C LYS A 22 1.68 5.59 10.85
N ILE A 23 2.40 5.06 9.88
CA ILE A 23 3.85 5.21 9.76
C ILE A 23 4.20 5.87 8.43
N THR A 24 5.31 6.60 8.43
CA THR A 24 5.88 7.25 7.24
C THR A 24 7.29 6.72 6.97
N ILE A 25 7.51 6.25 5.75
CA ILE A 25 8.71 5.54 5.31
C ILE A 25 9.42 6.36 4.24
N HIS A 26 10.71 6.61 4.46
CA HIS A 26 11.61 7.30 3.53
C HIS A 26 12.85 6.47 3.17
N ASN A 27 13.07 5.35 3.86
CA ASN A 27 14.21 4.47 3.59
C ASN A 27 14.02 3.81 2.20
N SER A 28 15.06 3.88 1.37
CA SER A 28 15.00 3.39 -0.01
C SER A 28 14.87 1.88 -0.12
N GLU A 29 15.46 1.11 0.80
CA GLU A 29 15.35 -0.35 0.79
C GLU A 29 13.92 -0.80 1.15
N ASP A 30 13.32 -0.17 2.17
CA ASP A 30 11.93 -0.43 2.56
C ASP A 30 10.95 -0.02 1.45
N ILE A 31 11.16 1.14 0.83
CA ILE A 31 10.36 1.59 -0.32
C ILE A 31 10.47 0.58 -1.46
N LYS A 32 11.69 0.17 -1.82
CA LYS A 32 11.91 -0.81 -2.88
C LYS A 32 11.18 -2.13 -2.58
N HIS A 33 11.31 -2.67 -1.37
CA HIS A 33 10.64 -3.91 -0.99
C HIS A 33 9.12 -3.80 -1.13
N LEU A 34 8.54 -2.71 -0.65
CA LEU A 34 7.10 -2.47 -0.74
C LEU A 34 6.62 -2.31 -2.18
N VAL A 35 7.31 -1.50 -3.00
CA VAL A 35 6.95 -1.29 -4.41
C VAL A 35 7.08 -2.59 -5.21
N ASP A 36 8.17 -3.35 -5.02
CA ASP A 36 8.36 -4.65 -5.65
C ASP A 36 7.25 -5.64 -5.24
N ASN A 37 6.89 -5.67 -3.95
CA ASN A 37 5.79 -6.51 -3.49
C ASN A 37 4.46 -6.10 -4.13
N LEU A 38 4.15 -4.80 -4.20
CA LEU A 38 2.95 -4.27 -4.84
C LEU A 38 2.87 -4.64 -6.32
N ASN A 39 3.97 -4.44 -7.08
CA ASN A 39 4.05 -4.78 -8.50
C ASN A 39 3.86 -6.27 -8.79
N ASN A 40 4.20 -7.14 -7.83
CA ASN A 40 4.02 -8.59 -7.96
C ASN A 40 2.58 -9.06 -7.65
N ILE A 41 1.68 -8.18 -7.21
CA ILE A 41 0.27 -8.52 -6.96
C ILE A 41 -0.52 -8.42 -8.26
N SER A 42 -1.05 -9.55 -8.73
CA SER A 42 -1.94 -9.59 -9.88
C SER A 42 -3.39 -9.44 -9.44
N ILE A 43 -4.09 -8.48 -10.05
CA ILE A 43 -5.45 -8.09 -9.68
C ILE A 43 -6.41 -8.18 -10.87
N HIS A 44 -7.63 -8.65 -10.65
CA HIS A 44 -8.72 -8.58 -11.62
C HIS A 44 -9.68 -7.46 -11.23
N LYS A 45 -10.06 -6.62 -12.19
CA LYS A 45 -11.00 -5.51 -11.97
C LYS A 45 -12.37 -6.08 -11.56
N LEU A 46 -12.90 -5.55 -10.45
CA LEU A 46 -14.30 -5.72 -10.07
C LEU A 46 -15.02 -4.39 -10.30
N GLU A 47 -16.22 -4.43 -10.85
CA GLU A 47 -16.90 -3.22 -11.37
C GLU A 47 -17.57 -2.35 -10.31
N ILE A 48 -17.56 -2.72 -9.03
CA ILE A 48 -18.25 -1.95 -7.98
C ILE A 48 -17.37 -1.83 -6.74
N ASN A 49 -17.14 -0.58 -6.33
CA ASN A 49 -16.44 -0.29 -5.09
C ASN A 49 -17.35 -0.61 -3.90
N LEU A 50 -17.00 -1.66 -3.15
CA LEU A 50 -17.62 -2.01 -1.88
C LEU A 50 -16.62 -1.68 -0.78
N HIS A 51 -16.53 -0.40 -0.41
CA HIS A 51 -15.74 0.03 0.74
C HIS A 51 -16.27 -0.62 2.02
N LYS A 52 -15.63 -1.73 2.43
CA LYS A 52 -15.86 -2.42 3.70
C LYS A 52 -14.54 -2.53 4.44
N GLY A 53 -14.10 -1.42 5.04
CA GLY A 53 -12.85 -1.35 5.80
C GLY A 53 -11.61 -1.74 4.98
N PHE A 54 -10.47 -1.76 5.66
CA PHE A 54 -9.20 -2.27 5.12
C PHE A 54 -8.33 -2.77 6.28
N ASN A 55 -7.37 -3.63 5.97
CA ASN A 55 -6.29 -4.01 6.88
C ASN A 55 -5.19 -2.95 6.85
N TYR A 56 -4.83 -2.49 5.64
CA TYR A 56 -3.84 -1.43 5.45
C TYR A 56 -4.30 -0.44 4.37
N TYR A 57 -4.01 0.83 4.55
CA TYR A 57 -4.09 1.84 3.50
C TYR A 57 -2.69 2.36 3.19
N ILE A 58 -2.22 2.12 1.97
CA ILE A 58 -0.86 2.43 1.53
C ILE A 58 -0.94 3.56 0.51
N SER A 59 -0.24 4.66 0.76
CA SER A 59 -0.11 5.78 -0.17
C SER A 59 1.34 5.95 -0.60
N LEU A 60 1.54 6.10 -1.91
CA LEU A 60 2.83 6.34 -2.55
C LEU A 60 2.93 7.81 -2.94
N TYR A 61 4.07 8.43 -2.69
CA TYR A 61 4.29 9.85 -2.98
C TYR A 61 5.53 10.07 -3.83
N ASP A 62 5.45 11.03 -4.73
CA ASP A 62 6.59 11.49 -5.54
C ASP A 62 7.52 12.43 -4.74
N ASN A 63 8.61 12.86 -5.37
CA ASN A 63 9.59 13.78 -4.79
C ASN A 63 9.02 15.17 -4.47
N ASP A 64 7.93 15.58 -5.13
CA ASP A 64 7.24 16.84 -4.88
C ASP A 64 6.20 16.71 -3.75
N GLY A 65 5.99 15.49 -3.24
CA GLY A 65 5.04 15.19 -2.18
C GLY A 65 3.60 14.99 -2.66
N ASN A 66 3.38 14.88 -3.98
CA ASN A 66 2.08 14.53 -4.53
C ASN A 66 1.80 13.04 -4.35
N VAL A 67 0.52 12.68 -4.18
CA VAL A 67 0.12 11.27 -4.16
C VAL A 67 0.19 10.73 -5.59
N ILE A 68 1.02 9.71 -5.78
CA ILE A 68 1.05 8.93 -7.02
C ILE A 68 -0.19 8.04 -7.06
N GLU A 69 -0.40 7.26 -5.99
CA GLU A 69 -1.54 6.36 -5.87
C GLU A 69 -1.77 5.95 -4.42
N GLY A 70 -3.02 5.62 -4.08
CA GLY A 70 -3.45 5.18 -2.76
C GLY A 70 -4.28 3.90 -2.82
N PHE A 71 -3.89 2.89 -2.05
CA PHE A 71 -4.50 1.56 -2.08
C PHE A 71 -4.95 1.11 -0.69
N ALA A 72 -6.22 0.74 -0.60
CA ALA A 72 -6.81 0.02 0.51
C ALA A 72 -6.68 -1.50 0.29
N PHE A 73 -5.99 -2.19 1.19
CA PHE A 73 -5.77 -3.64 1.13
C PHE A 73 -6.60 -4.38 2.17
N THR A 74 -7.19 -5.49 1.75
CA THR A 74 -7.74 -6.56 2.59
C THR A 74 -7.13 -7.88 2.12
N ASP A 75 -7.39 -8.98 2.84
CA ASP A 75 -6.91 -10.32 2.45
C ASP A 75 -7.33 -10.74 1.03
N LYS A 76 -8.44 -10.20 0.52
CA LYS A 76 -9.06 -10.64 -0.74
C LYS A 76 -9.13 -9.57 -1.82
N ARG A 77 -8.97 -8.30 -1.45
CA ARG A 77 -9.22 -7.16 -2.34
C ARG A 77 -8.19 -6.06 -2.15
N VAL A 78 -7.89 -5.41 -3.26
CA VAL A 78 -7.22 -4.11 -3.32
C VAL A 78 -8.24 -3.12 -3.85
N SER A 79 -8.31 -1.91 -3.31
CA SER A 79 -9.14 -0.85 -3.89
C SER A 79 -8.38 0.46 -3.90
N ASN A 80 -8.54 1.27 -4.93
CA ASN A 80 -8.15 2.68 -4.89
C ASN A 80 -9.42 3.55 -4.80
N LYS A 81 -9.28 4.86 -5.07
CA LYS A 81 -10.41 5.80 -5.04
C LYS A 81 -11.53 5.41 -6.01
N ASP A 82 -11.18 4.87 -7.18
CA ASP A 82 -12.12 4.70 -8.29
C ASP A 82 -12.56 3.24 -8.49
N PHE A 83 -11.75 2.26 -8.10
CA PHE A 83 -11.96 0.86 -8.43
C PHE A 83 -11.62 -0.09 -7.27
N SER A 84 -12.36 -1.21 -7.20
CA SER A 84 -11.99 -2.38 -6.41
C SER A 84 -11.50 -3.50 -7.32
N PHE A 85 -10.57 -4.29 -6.82
CA PHE A 85 -9.97 -5.40 -7.54
C PHE A 85 -9.90 -6.63 -6.63
N SER A 86 -10.15 -7.82 -7.18
CA SER A 86 -9.83 -9.07 -6.48
C SER A 86 -8.35 -9.42 -6.70
N VAL A 87 -7.68 -9.83 -5.63
CA VAL A 87 -6.34 -10.42 -5.73
C VAL A 87 -6.51 -11.86 -6.17
N PHE A 88 -5.86 -12.26 -7.27
CA PHE A 88 -5.91 -13.64 -7.76
C PHE A 88 -4.54 -14.32 -7.78
N LYS A 89 -3.45 -13.56 -7.71
CA LYS A 89 -2.08 -14.07 -7.58
C LYS A 89 -1.20 -13.06 -6.84
N GLY A 90 -0.26 -13.58 -6.05
CA GLY A 90 0.56 -12.77 -5.15
C GLY A 90 -0.21 -12.39 -3.88
N LYS A 91 0.47 -11.78 -2.93
CA LYS A 91 -0.13 -11.25 -1.70
C LYS A 91 0.70 -10.07 -1.21
N LEU A 92 0.03 -9.16 -0.51
CA LEU A 92 0.72 -8.14 0.26
C LEU A 92 1.59 -8.82 1.33
N ASP A 93 2.83 -8.37 1.46
CA ASP A 93 3.75 -8.85 2.48
C ASP A 93 3.41 -8.23 3.84
N THR A 94 2.32 -8.72 4.43
CA THR A 94 1.80 -8.19 5.70
C THR A 94 2.77 -8.41 6.86
N GLN A 95 3.61 -9.45 6.82
CA GLN A 95 4.62 -9.68 7.85
C GLN A 95 5.69 -8.58 7.83
N TYR A 96 6.12 -8.16 6.63
CA TYR A 96 7.02 -7.03 6.50
C TYR A 96 6.38 -5.73 6.98
N ILE A 97 5.11 -5.49 6.64
CA ILE A 97 4.39 -4.32 7.13
C ILE A 97 4.31 -4.28 8.65
N GLU A 98 3.98 -5.41 9.30
CA GLU A 98 3.99 -5.50 10.77
C GLU A 98 5.39 -5.24 11.35
N TYR A 99 6.44 -5.74 10.70
CA TYR A 99 7.82 -5.44 11.09
C TYR A 99 8.12 -3.93 10.99
N LEU A 100 7.67 -3.25 9.93
CA LEU A 100 7.86 -1.81 9.76
C LEU A 100 7.22 -1.02 10.92
N TYR A 101 6.05 -1.44 11.41
CA TYR A 101 5.44 -0.84 12.61
C TYR A 101 6.26 -0.99 13.90
N THR A 102 7.25 -1.90 13.94
CA THR A 102 8.15 -2.07 15.10
C THR A 102 9.39 -1.16 15.03
N ILE A 103 9.77 -0.69 13.84
CA ILE A 103 10.99 0.10 13.62
C ILE A 103 10.72 1.56 13.24
N TYR A 104 9.54 1.87 12.70
CA TYR A 104 9.15 3.24 12.39
C TYR A 104 8.33 3.86 13.53
N PRO A 105 8.58 5.14 13.88
CA PRO A 105 7.72 5.85 14.79
C PRO A 105 6.33 6.04 14.17
N LYS A 106 5.31 5.91 15.00
CA LYS A 106 3.94 6.22 14.61
C LYS A 106 3.76 7.73 14.50
N ASP A 107 3.16 8.18 13.41
CA ASP A 107 2.74 9.56 13.23
C ASP A 107 1.76 9.94 14.36
N LYS A 108 1.91 11.15 14.91
CA LYS A 108 1.06 11.68 15.99
C LYS A 108 -0.18 12.40 15.45
#